data_AF-A0A1F3NIA5-F1
#
_entry.id   AF-A0A1F3NIA5-F1
#
_cell.length_a   1.000
_cell.length_b   1.000
_cell.length_c   1.000
_cell.angle_alpha   90.00
_cell.angle_beta   90.00
_cell.angle_gamma   90.00
#
_symmetry.space_group_name_H-M   'P 1'
#
loop_
_entity.id
_entity.type
_entity.pdbx_description
1 polymer ?
#
loop_
_entity_poly.entity_id
_entity_poly.type
_entity_poly.pdbx_seq_one_letter_code
_entity_poly.pdbx_strand_id
1 'polypeptide(L)'
;MAIFSRAKDKNEGQLFIGVYVPDHIAYYFALLAVAKGVSKSVLFRKKLDDWYKSTRTIGDDELINAIVHKAVIAWRIIRVSQTVTRNTLLDFDEELAEELRSKGISEGHIELVIKKFHHEKDKRIDFEAQRTDEEEE
;
A
#
# COMPACT_ATOMS: atom_id res chain seq x y z
N MET A 1 29.01 35.89 -11.51
CA MET A 1 28.48 34.85 -12.41
C MET A 1 27.73 33.83 -11.57
N ALA A 2 26.41 33.79 -11.67
CA ALA A 2 25.60 32.79 -10.97
C ALA A 2 25.60 31.48 -11.77
N ILE A 3 26.32 30.48 -11.26
CA ILE A 3 26.34 29.11 -11.80
C ILE A 3 25.23 28.32 -11.10
N PHE A 4 23.97 28.69 -11.37
CA PHE A 4 22.84 27.84 -11.03
C PHE A 4 22.09 27.55 -12.32
N SER A 5 22.62 26.58 -13.07
CA SER A 5 21.79 25.89 -14.06
C SER A 5 20.65 25.24 -13.29
N ARG A 6 19.41 25.61 -13.64
CA ARG A 6 18.22 24.84 -13.24
C ARG A 6 18.47 23.40 -13.69
N ALA A 7 18.84 22.54 -12.75
CA ALA A 7 18.90 21.12 -12.99
C ALA A 7 17.48 20.68 -13.37
N LYS A 8 17.30 20.21 -14.60
CA LYS A 8 16.13 19.44 -15.02
C LYS A 8 15.82 18.42 -13.92
N ASP A 9 14.57 18.34 -13.47
CA ASP A 9 14.15 17.39 -12.43
C ASP A 9 14.55 15.96 -12.85
N LYS A 10 15.65 15.45 -12.29
CA LYS A 10 16.19 14.11 -12.60
C LYS A 10 15.34 12.97 -12.02
N ASN A 11 14.17 13.30 -11.47
CA ASN A 11 13.33 12.41 -10.67
C ASN A 11 11.98 12.13 -11.33
N GLU A 12 11.79 12.45 -12.62
CA GLU A 12 10.58 12.04 -13.36
C GLU A 12 10.38 10.52 -13.20
N GLY A 13 9.25 10.13 -12.61
CA GLY A 13 8.90 8.73 -12.32
C GLY A 13 9.46 8.14 -11.01
N GLN A 14 10.07 8.95 -10.13
CA GLN A 14 10.56 8.48 -8.82
C GLN A 14 9.77 9.10 -7.66
N LEU A 15 9.34 8.27 -6.71
CA LEU A 15 8.72 8.71 -5.46
C LEU A 15 9.74 8.64 -4.31
N PHE A 16 9.72 9.65 -3.44
CA PHE A 16 10.57 9.66 -2.24
C PHE A 16 9.95 8.76 -1.16
N ILE A 17 10.75 7.85 -0.63
CA ILE A 17 10.37 6.99 0.50
C ILE A 17 11.37 7.25 1.63
N GLY A 18 10.88 7.83 2.72
CA GLY A 18 11.66 8.10 3.93
C GLY A 18 11.34 7.09 5.03
N VAL A 19 12.36 6.42 5.57
CA VAL A 19 12.19 5.44 6.65
C VAL A 19 13.33 5.57 7.65
N TYR A 20 13.01 5.48 8.94
CA TYR A 20 14.03 5.30 9.97
C TYR A 20 14.58 3.87 9.90
N VAL A 21 15.91 3.75 9.91
CA VAL A 21 16.61 2.46 9.92
C VAL A 21 17.47 2.35 11.17
N PRO A 22 17.64 1.14 11.74
CA PRO A 22 18.56 0.93 12.86
C PRO A 22 19.97 1.40 12.56
N ASP A 23 20.63 2.01 13.55
CA ASP A 23 21.95 2.62 13.42
C ASP A 23 23.00 1.68 12.81
N HIS A 24 23.03 0.42 13.24
CA HIS A 24 23.98 -0.57 12.72
C HIS A 24 23.81 -0.82 11.22
N ILE A 25 22.58 -0.77 10.69
CA ILE A 25 22.30 -0.88 9.25
C ILE A 25 22.76 0.39 8.54
N ALA A 26 22.46 1.56 9.10
CA ALA A 26 22.86 2.85 8.53
C ALA A 26 24.39 2.98 8.41
N TYR A 27 25.13 2.59 9.45
CA TYR A 27 26.60 2.62 9.46
C TYR A 27 27.18 1.62 8.47
N TYR A 28 26.68 0.40 8.42
CA TYR A 28 27.12 -0.59 7.44
C TYR A 28 26.90 -0.09 6.01
N PHE A 29 25.73 0.48 5.70
CA PHE A 29 25.44 1.03 4.37
C PHE A 29 26.36 2.21 4.02
N ALA A 30 26.72 3.05 4.99
CA ALA A 30 27.67 4.13 4.78
C ALA A 30 29.06 3.61 4.42
N LEU A 31 29.57 2.62 5.14
CA LEU A 31 30.86 1.99 4.85
C LEU A 31 30.85 1.33 3.46
N LEU A 32 29.79 0.58 3.15
CA LEU A 32 29.63 -0.09 1.86
C LEU A 32 29.55 0.91 0.69
N ALA A 33 28.88 2.04 0.89
CA ALA A 33 28.77 3.11 -0.09
C ALA A 33 30.14 3.71 -0.43
N VAL A 34 30.92 4.04 0.62
CA VAL A 34 32.29 4.56 0.48
C VAL A 34 33.19 3.54 -0.21
N ALA A 35 33.18 2.28 0.25
CA ALA A 35 34.02 1.23 -0.32
C ALA A 35 33.73 0.95 -1.81
N LYS A 36 32.48 1.15 -2.25
CA LYS A 36 32.05 0.96 -3.65
C LYS A 36 32.09 2.24 -4.49
N GLY A 37 32.44 3.40 -3.90
CA GLY A 37 32.43 4.68 -4.61
C GLY A 37 31.04 5.12 -5.09
N VAL A 38 29.96 4.73 -4.40
CA VAL A 38 28.58 5.06 -4.77
C VAL A 38 27.84 5.73 -3.60
N SER A 39 26.71 6.39 -3.87
CA SER A 39 25.90 6.97 -2.80
C SER A 39 25.06 5.92 -2.06
N LYS A 40 24.69 6.21 -0.80
CA LYS A 40 23.77 5.38 -0.01
C LYS A 40 22.45 5.14 -0.75
N SER A 41 21.88 6.16 -1.37
CA SER A 41 20.64 6.06 -2.15
C SER A 41 20.74 5.12 -3.34
N VAL A 42 21.91 5.00 -3.98
CA VAL A 42 22.13 4.02 -5.07
C VAL A 42 22.09 2.59 -4.52
N LEU A 43 22.74 2.34 -3.38
CA LEU A 43 22.69 1.02 -2.74
C LEU A 43 21.26 0.66 -2.28
N PHE A 44 20.55 1.59 -1.65
CA PHE A 44 19.17 1.39 -1.22
C PHE A 44 18.25 1.09 -2.41
N ARG A 45 18.29 1.91 -3.47
CA ARG A 45 17.48 1.67 -4.68
C ARG A 45 17.78 0.32 -5.31
N LYS A 46 19.06 -0.06 -5.44
CA LYS A 46 19.44 -1.36 -5.99
C LYS A 46 18.89 -2.51 -5.13
N LYS A 47 19.02 -2.41 -3.80
CA LYS A 47 18.52 -3.45 -2.89
C LYS A 47 17.00 -3.56 -2.91
N LEU A 48 16.28 -2.43 -2.98
CA LEU A 48 14.83 -2.42 -3.13
C LEU A 48 14.37 -2.98 -4.48
N ASP A 49 15.07 -2.66 -5.57
CA ASP A 49 14.78 -3.19 -6.90
C ASP A 49 15.06 -4.70 -7.01
N ASP A 50 16.19 -5.16 -6.47
CA ASP A 50 16.54 -6.59 -6.36
C ASP A 50 15.46 -7.33 -5.55
N TRP A 51 15.07 -6.78 -4.40
CA TRP A 51 14.00 -7.33 -3.57
C TRP A 51 12.68 -7.38 -4.35
N TYR A 52 12.23 -6.26 -4.91
CA TYR A 52 10.99 -6.17 -5.70
C TYR A 52 10.95 -7.21 -6.82
N LYS A 53 12.04 -7.34 -7.60
CA LYS A 53 12.14 -8.34 -8.68
C LYS A 53 12.09 -9.78 -8.16
N SER A 54 12.65 -10.04 -6.98
CA SER A 54 12.68 -11.37 -6.37
C SER A 54 11.38 -11.77 -5.67
N THR A 55 10.61 -10.79 -5.16
CA THR A 55 9.41 -11.02 -4.36
C THR A 55 8.11 -10.66 -5.06
N ARG A 56 8.15 -10.16 -6.30
CA ARG A 56 6.95 -9.93 -7.11
C ARG A 56 6.37 -11.25 -7.60
N THR A 57 5.86 -12.04 -6.67
CA THR A 57 5.01 -13.20 -6.90
C THR A 57 3.53 -12.80 -6.89
N ILE A 58 3.20 -11.76 -6.12
CA ILE A 58 1.86 -11.19 -5.97
C ILE A 58 1.68 -10.07 -7.00
N GLY A 59 0.64 -10.19 -7.83
CA GLY A 59 0.29 -9.17 -8.82
C GLY A 59 -0.45 -7.98 -8.19
N ASP A 60 -0.39 -6.83 -8.85
CA ASP A 60 -1.09 -5.62 -8.41
C ASP A 60 -2.59 -5.88 -8.19
N ASP A 61 -3.21 -6.73 -9.02
CA ASP A 61 -4.61 -7.15 -8.87
C ASP A 61 -4.90 -7.89 -7.56
N GLU A 62 -4.00 -8.74 -7.11
CA GLU A 62 -4.15 -9.51 -5.86
C GLU A 62 -4.04 -8.59 -4.64
N LEU A 63 -3.12 -7.61 -4.69
CA LEU A 63 -3.03 -6.56 -3.67
C LEU A 63 -4.28 -5.69 -3.63
N ILE A 64 -4.80 -5.29 -4.80
CA ILE A 64 -6.06 -4.54 -4.91
C ILE A 64 -7.21 -5.36 -4.30
N ASN A 65 -7.31 -6.65 -4.62
CA ASN A 65 -8.37 -7.51 -4.08
C ASN A 65 -8.26 -7.65 -2.55
N ALA A 66 -7.05 -7.73 -2.01
CA ALA A 66 -6.84 -7.75 -0.56
C ALA A 66 -7.28 -6.43 0.12
N ILE A 67 -7.03 -5.28 -0.52
CA ILE A 67 -7.52 -3.98 -0.06
C ILE A 67 -9.06 -3.93 -0.11
N VAL A 68 -9.65 -4.34 -1.24
CA VAL A 68 -11.11 -4.40 -1.42
C VAL A 68 -11.76 -5.29 -0.37
N HIS A 69 -11.21 -6.47 -0.11
CA HIS A 69 -11.72 -7.38 0.91
C HIS A 69 -11.75 -6.74 2.31
N LYS A 70 -10.68 -6.03 2.69
CA LYS A 70 -10.64 -5.27 3.94
C LYS A 70 -11.68 -4.14 3.98
N ALA A 71 -11.84 -3.41 2.88
CA ALA A 71 -12.85 -2.35 2.77
C ALA A 71 -14.28 -2.91 2.88
N VAL A 72 -14.57 -4.06 2.26
CA VAL A 72 -15.87 -4.74 2.37
C VAL A 72 -16.16 -5.14 3.81
N ILE A 73 -15.18 -5.70 4.53
CA ILE A 73 -15.34 -6.04 5.96
C ILE A 73 -15.63 -4.78 6.79
N ALA A 74 -14.84 -3.71 6.61
CA ALA A 74 -15.03 -2.46 7.34
C ALA A 74 -16.43 -1.86 7.09
N TRP A 75 -16.86 -1.81 5.83
CA TRP A 75 -18.20 -1.35 5.45
C TRP A 75 -19.31 -2.14 6.13
N ARG A 76 -19.19 -3.47 6.18
CA ARG A 76 -20.18 -4.34 6.82
C ARG A 76 -20.27 -4.11 8.32
N ILE A 77 -19.13 -3.95 9.00
CA ILE A 77 -19.09 -3.67 10.44
C ILE A 77 -19.86 -2.37 10.73
N ILE A 78 -19.60 -1.31 9.96
CA ILE A 78 -20.29 -0.02 10.08
C ILE A 78 -21.81 -0.17 9.87
N ARG A 79 -22.23 -0.95 8.87
CA ARG A 79 -23.65 -1.20 8.59
C ARG A 79 -24.36 -1.98 9.70
N VAL A 80 -23.68 -2.95 10.32
CA VAL A 80 -24.27 -3.79 11.37
C VAL A 80 -24.28 -3.11 12.72
N SER A 81 -23.25 -2.31 13.04
CA SER A 81 -23.07 -1.76 14.38
C SER A 81 -24.14 -0.73 14.75
N GLN A 82 -24.88 -0.15 13.79
CA GLN A 82 -25.93 0.88 13.96
C GLN A 82 -25.53 2.10 14.83
N THR A 83 -24.29 2.15 15.30
CA THR A 83 -23.73 3.13 16.22
C THR A 83 -23.38 4.44 15.55
N VAL A 84 -23.30 4.46 14.21
CA VAL A 84 -22.99 5.65 13.44
C VAL A 84 -24.20 6.01 12.59
N THR A 85 -25.00 6.93 13.09
CA THR A 85 -26.28 7.37 12.50
C THR A 85 -26.12 8.14 11.18
N ARG A 86 -24.89 8.31 10.67
CA ARG A 86 -24.56 9.24 9.57
C ARG A 86 -23.46 8.81 8.59
N ASN A 87 -22.96 7.58 8.60
CA ASN A 87 -22.00 7.17 7.56
C ASN A 87 -22.75 6.70 6.31
N THR A 88 -22.90 7.60 5.34
CA THR A 88 -23.37 7.24 4.01
C THR A 88 -22.28 6.47 3.27
N LEU A 89 -22.66 5.80 2.18
CA LEU A 89 -21.70 5.14 1.29
C LEU A 89 -20.70 6.15 0.69
N LEU A 90 -21.13 7.40 0.48
CA LEU A 90 -20.28 8.47 -0.02
C LEU A 90 -19.20 8.85 1.00
N ASP A 91 -19.59 8.98 2.28
CA ASP A 91 -18.63 9.28 3.35
C ASP A 91 -17.58 8.16 3.46
N PHE A 92 -18.00 6.91 3.32
CA PHE A 92 -17.08 5.77 3.32
C PHE A 92 -16.13 5.76 2.12
N ASP A 93 -16.63 6.08 0.91
CA ASP A 93 -15.79 6.17 -0.29
C ASP A 93 -14.74 7.28 -0.14
N GLU A 94 -15.11 8.44 0.43
CA GLU A 94 -14.20 9.54 0.71
C GLU A 94 -13.14 9.15 1.75
N GLU A 95 -13.55 8.56 2.88
CA GLU A 95 -12.64 8.06 3.91
C GLU A 95 -11.64 7.05 3.35
N LEU A 96 -12.11 6.09 2.55
CA LEU A 96 -11.26 5.08 1.91
C LEU A 96 -10.29 5.74 0.91
N ALA A 97 -10.76 6.68 0.09
CA ALA A 97 -9.91 7.39 -0.86
C ALA A 97 -8.81 8.20 -0.15
N GLU A 98 -9.17 8.92 0.93
CA GLU A 98 -8.24 9.70 1.73
C GLU A 98 -7.20 8.80 2.42
N GLU A 99 -7.62 7.66 2.98
CA GLU A 99 -6.69 6.71 3.57
C GLU A 99 -5.66 6.25 2.52
N LEU A 100 -6.11 5.78 1.36
CA LEU A 100 -5.22 5.28 0.30
C LEU A 100 -4.28 6.38 -0.22
N ARG A 101 -4.80 7.60 -0.39
CA ARG A 101 -4.02 8.77 -0.81
C ARG A 101 -2.95 9.12 0.22
N SER A 102 -3.28 9.07 1.51
CA SER A 102 -2.33 9.33 2.60
C SER A 102 -1.18 8.31 2.63
N LYS A 103 -1.39 7.10 2.09
CA LYS A 103 -0.36 6.06 1.94
C LYS A 103 0.43 6.18 0.64
N GLY A 104 0.17 7.19 -0.19
CA GLY A 104 0.87 7.44 -1.45
C GLY A 104 0.44 6.53 -2.59
N ILE A 105 -0.76 5.94 -2.52
CA ILE A 105 -1.34 5.18 -3.63
C ILE A 105 -1.81 6.16 -4.71
N SER A 106 -1.56 5.85 -5.98
CA SER A 106 -1.94 6.73 -7.08
C SER A 106 -3.45 6.73 -7.33
N GLU A 107 -4.00 7.86 -7.80
CA GLU A 107 -5.44 8.01 -8.05
C GLU A 107 -6.02 6.92 -8.96
N GLY A 108 -5.27 6.49 -9.99
CA GLY A 108 -5.72 5.39 -10.85
C GLY A 108 -5.92 4.05 -10.11
N HIS A 109 -5.10 3.75 -9.09
CA HIS A 109 -5.32 2.58 -8.24
C HIS A 109 -6.46 2.80 -7.24
N ILE A 110 -6.63 4.01 -6.72
CA ILE A 110 -7.73 4.37 -5.83
C ILE A 110 -9.08 4.19 -6.55
N GLU A 111 -9.20 4.70 -7.78
CA GLU A 111 -10.40 4.52 -8.62
C GLU A 111 -10.71 3.03 -8.85
N LEU A 112 -9.69 2.20 -9.12
CA LEU A 112 -9.86 0.76 -9.28
C LEU A 112 -10.34 0.07 -8.00
N VAL A 113 -9.78 0.44 -6.84
CA VAL A 113 -10.21 -0.08 -5.53
C VAL A 113 -11.66 0.28 -5.28
N ILE A 114 -12.04 1.55 -5.42
CA ILE A 114 -13.42 2.02 -5.19
C ILE A 114 -14.38 1.30 -6.14
N LYS A 115 -14.05 1.23 -7.43
CA LYS A 115 -14.89 0.54 -8.42
C LYS A 115 -15.09 -0.94 -8.08
N LYS A 116 -14.02 -1.66 -7.71
CA LYS A 116 -14.11 -3.07 -7.29
C LYS A 116 -14.90 -3.21 -5.98
N PHE A 117 -14.68 -2.32 -5.02
CA PHE A 117 -15.44 -2.29 -3.77
C PHE A 117 -16.95 -2.15 -4.02
N HIS A 118 -17.38 -1.23 -4.88
CA HIS A 118 -18.80 -1.08 -5.22
C HIS A 118 -19.42 -2.35 -5.82
N HIS A 119 -18.62 -3.12 -6.57
CA HIS A 119 -19.05 -4.40 -7.13
C HIS A 119 -19.12 -5.53 -6.09
N GLU A 120 -18.33 -5.47 -5.01
CA GLU A 120 -18.22 -6.55 -4.02
C GLU A 120 -18.98 -6.31 -2.72
N LYS A 121 -19.25 -5.05 -2.35
CA LYS A 121 -19.83 -4.67 -1.06
C LYS A 121 -21.16 -5.36 -0.74
N ASP A 122 -21.98 -5.60 -1.76
CA ASP A 122 -23.32 -6.21 -1.63
C ASP A 122 -23.36 -7.70 -2.03
N LYS A 123 -22.25 -8.27 -2.51
CA LYS A 123 -22.19 -9.71 -2.76
C LYS A 123 -22.35 -10.43 -1.44
N ARG A 124 -23.31 -11.35 -1.34
CA ARG A 124 -23.38 -12.26 -0.21
C ARG A 124 -22.08 -13.05 -0.19
N ILE A 125 -21.31 -12.90 0.89
CA ILE A 125 -20.41 -13.98 1.27
C ILE A 125 -21.38 -14.93 1.93
N ASP A 126 -21.72 -16.02 1.25
CA ASP A 126 -22.34 -17.15 1.92
C ASP A 126 -21.38 -17.52 3.05
N PHE A 127 -21.80 -17.18 4.26
CA PHE A 127 -21.13 -17.60 5.48
C PHE A 127 -21.49 -19.09 5.60
N GLU A 128 -20.99 -19.91 4.66
CA GLU A 128 -21.02 -21.35 4.84
C GLU A 128 -20.21 -21.62 6.09
N ALA A 129 -20.97 -22.02 7.09
CA ALA A 129 -20.56 -22.40 8.41
C ALA A 129 -19.30 -23.28 8.34
N GLN A 130 -18.16 -22.75 8.78
CA GLN A 130 -17.11 -23.59 9.34
C GLN A 130 -17.56 -24.05 10.73
N ARG A 131 -18.62 -24.87 10.75
CA ARG A 131 -19.18 -25.50 11.93
C ARG A 131 -19.33 -27.00 11.63
N THR A 132 -18.18 -27.62 11.39
CA THR A 132 -17.88 -29.05 11.13
C THR A 132 -16.39 -29.03 10.81
N ASP A 133 -15.43 -29.59 11.56
CA ASP A 133 -15.44 -30.68 12.52
C ASP A 133 -14.23 -30.49 13.46
N GLU A 134 -14.44 -30.15 14.73
CA GLU A 134 -13.45 -30.34 15.82
C GLU A 134 -14.20 -30.75 17.09
N GLU A 135 -15.14 -31.69 16.96
CA GLU A 135 -15.63 -32.52 18.07
C GLU A 135 -15.87 -33.92 17.48
N GLU A 136 -14.81 -34.72 17.40
CA GLU A 136 -14.78 -36.20 17.48
C GLU A 136 -13.48 -36.73 16.84
N GLU A 137 -12.40 -36.81 17.64
CA GLU A 137 -11.63 -38.05 17.86
C GLU A 137 -10.63 -37.87 19.02
#